data_AF-A0A356FEJ5-F1
#
_entry.id   AF-A0A356FEJ5-F1
#
_cell.length_a   1.000
_cell.length_b   1.000
_cell.length_c   1.000
_cell.angle_alpha   90.00
_cell.angle_beta   90.00
_cell.angle_gamma   90.00
#
_symmetry.space_group_name_H-M   'P 1'
#
loop_
_entity.id
_entity.type
_entity.pdbx_description
1 polymer ?
#
loop_
_entity_poly.entity_id
_entity_poly.type
_entity_poly.pdbx_seq_one_letter_code
_entity_poly.pdbx_strand_id
1 'polypeptide(L)'
;MRAATHHPDRDGAAGAGFTLLELIIAVTLLAVFVLPMFEILTASRVRAIRYTQARQVKSLAQQKLHDRVNFVIEEDEGTFEDEGHNDWTWLIEPPQPRSQGEQVVLEYTITVEVPIQIEGTANDGGGSDQLGNGSSYQYTIWTFPNEAWYEEQEYLFDNGMESLLYGDPSYNNEGLPAANTGAGR
;
A
#
# COMPACT_ATOMS: atom_id res chain seq x y z
N MET A 1 24.20 93.80 25.53
CA MET A 1 23.52 93.25 26.74
C MET A 1 22.40 92.34 26.24
N ARG A 2 22.42 91.06 26.67
CA ARG A 2 21.47 89.95 26.37
C ARG A 2 21.41 89.44 24.93
N ALA A 3 21.19 88.15 24.65
CA ALA A 3 21.55 86.85 25.22
C ALA A 3 20.97 85.86 24.21
N ALA A 4 21.73 84.82 23.86
CA ALA A 4 21.29 83.73 22.98
C ALA A 4 20.07 82.99 23.55
N THR A 5 19.29 82.33 22.71
CA THR A 5 18.95 80.90 22.92
C THR A 5 18.39 80.28 21.65
N HIS A 6 19.24 79.44 21.05
CA HIS A 6 18.90 78.25 20.31
C HIS A 6 18.00 77.33 21.16
N HIS A 7 16.86 76.88 20.62
CA HIS A 7 16.23 75.62 21.02
C HIS A 7 15.18 75.17 19.99
N PRO A 8 14.93 73.86 19.87
CA PRO A 8 15.40 73.07 18.72
C PRO A 8 14.22 72.63 17.85
N ASP A 9 14.52 72.17 16.62
CA ASP A 9 13.69 71.21 15.93
C ASP A 9 13.43 70.05 16.89
N ARG A 10 12.23 70.01 17.46
CA ARG A 10 11.70 68.80 18.06
C ARG A 10 11.09 68.03 16.91
N ASP A 11 11.96 67.31 16.21
CA ASP A 11 11.61 66.01 15.67
C ASP A 11 11.06 65.21 16.85
N GLY A 12 9.73 65.27 17.00
CA GLY A 12 8.99 64.32 17.79
C GLY A 12 9.05 62.98 17.07
N ALA A 13 10.24 62.36 17.07
CA ALA A 13 10.34 60.92 17.09
C ALA A 13 9.73 60.48 18.42
N ALA A 14 8.40 60.55 18.50
CA ALA A 14 7.64 59.82 19.48
C ALA A 14 8.08 58.37 19.29
N GLY A 15 8.93 57.89 20.20
CA GLY A 15 9.18 56.48 20.35
C GLY A 15 7.82 55.85 20.59
N ALA A 16 7.19 55.38 19.52
CA ALA A 16 5.91 54.69 19.56
C ALA A 16 6.19 53.36 20.26
N GLY A 17 6.10 53.39 21.59
CA GLY A 17 6.21 52.21 22.41
C GLY A 17 5.11 51.25 22.00
N PHE A 18 5.50 50.03 21.65
CA PHE A 18 4.57 49.00 21.24
C PHE A 18 3.62 48.68 22.40
N THR A 19 2.32 48.83 22.18
CA THR A 19 1.35 48.57 23.24
C THR A 19 1.13 47.05 23.38
N LEU A 20 0.84 46.58 24.60
CA LEU A 20 0.54 45.17 24.84
C LEU A 20 -0.67 44.69 24.02
N LEU A 21 -1.64 45.57 23.78
CA LEU A 21 -2.80 45.30 22.93
C LEU A 21 -2.38 45.07 21.47
N GLU A 22 -1.50 45.92 20.94
CA GLU A 22 -0.97 45.80 19.57
C GLU A 22 -0.13 44.53 19.39
N LEU A 23 0.62 44.12 20.43
CA LEU A 23 1.30 42.82 20.45
C LEU A 23 0.32 41.65 20.38
N ILE A 24 -0.72 41.66 21.20
CA ILE A 24 -1.73 40.59 21.22
C ILE A 24 -2.45 40.52 19.88
N ILE A 25 -2.82 41.67 19.29
CA ILE A 25 -3.47 41.72 17.97
C ILE A 25 -2.52 41.21 16.87
N ALA A 26 -1.25 41.63 16.88
CA ALA A 26 -0.28 41.17 15.89
C ALA A 26 -0.03 39.65 15.99
N VAL A 27 0.08 39.11 17.21
CA VAL A 27 0.28 37.67 17.44
C VAL A 27 -0.97 36.87 17.08
N THR A 28 -2.17 37.36 17.39
CA THR A 28 -3.41 36.66 17.01
C THR A 28 -3.62 36.65 15.50
N LEU A 29 -3.39 37.78 14.82
CA LEU A 29 -3.40 37.83 13.37
C LEU A 29 -2.36 36.88 12.76
N LEU A 30 -1.14 36.86 13.29
CA LEU A 30 -0.11 35.92 12.85
C LEU A 30 -0.54 34.46 13.05
N ALA A 31 -1.09 34.12 14.22
CA ALA A 31 -1.54 32.77 14.54
C ALA A 31 -2.65 32.28 13.60
N VAL A 32 -3.57 33.16 13.20
CA VAL A 32 -4.64 32.85 12.23
C VAL A 32 -4.09 32.42 10.87
N PHE A 33 -2.92 32.92 10.46
CA PHE A 33 -2.27 32.49 9.22
C PHE A 33 -1.33 31.30 9.42
N VAL A 34 -0.57 31.29 10.51
CA VAL A 34 0.50 30.32 10.75
C VAL A 34 -0.06 28.94 11.10
N LEU A 35 -1.10 28.85 11.92
CA LEU A 35 -1.66 27.56 12.34
C LEU A 35 -2.24 26.77 11.13
N PRO A 36 -3.09 27.35 10.28
CA PRO A 36 -3.58 26.63 9.09
C PRO A 36 -2.46 26.29 8.11
N MET A 37 -1.43 27.14 8.00
CA MET A 37 -0.28 26.86 7.14
C MET A 37 0.48 25.61 7.62
N PHE A 38 0.69 25.45 8.93
CA PHE A 38 1.30 24.24 9.47
C PHE A 38 0.44 23.00 9.24
N GLU A 39 -0.88 23.09 9.40
CA GLU A 39 -1.80 21.97 9.12
C GLU A 39 -1.73 21.53 7.65
N ILE A 40 -1.70 22.47 6.70
CA ILE A 40 -1.58 22.15 5.28
C ILE A 40 -0.23 21.49 4.98
N LEU A 41 0.86 21.97 5.58
CA LEU A 41 2.20 21.41 5.39
C LEU A 41 2.30 19.98 5.94
N THR A 42 1.77 19.73 7.13
CA THR A 42 1.77 18.38 7.72
C THR A 42 0.90 17.43 6.91
N ALA A 43 -0.31 17.83 6.52
CA ALA A 43 -1.18 17.04 5.66
C ALA A 43 -0.54 16.72 4.30
N SER A 44 0.17 17.69 3.72
CA SER A 44 0.89 17.51 2.45
C SER A 44 2.04 16.52 2.59
N ARG A 45 2.82 16.58 3.67
CA ARG A 45 3.90 15.63 3.95
C ARG A 45 3.37 14.21 4.12
N VAL A 46 2.31 14.02 4.91
CA VAL A 46 1.68 12.71 5.12
C VAL A 46 1.19 12.14 3.80
N ARG A 47 0.54 12.96 2.96
CA ARG A 47 0.08 12.53 1.63
C ARG A 47 1.26 12.13 0.73
N ALA A 48 2.36 12.87 0.74
CA ALA A 48 3.54 12.54 -0.05
C ALA A 48 4.16 11.20 0.38
N ILE A 49 4.28 10.95 1.69
CA ILE A 49 4.78 9.68 2.24
C ILE A 49 3.89 8.51 1.78
N ARG A 50 2.56 8.63 1.97
CA ARG A 50 1.61 7.60 1.53
C ARG A 50 1.67 7.33 0.03
N TYR A 51 1.86 8.36 -0.79
CA TYR A 51 2.00 8.21 -2.23
C TYR A 51 3.27 7.47 -2.63
N THR A 52 4.41 7.83 -2.03
CA THR A 52 5.69 7.14 -2.25
C THR A 52 5.60 5.68 -1.84
N GLN A 53 5.02 5.40 -0.67
CA GLN A 53 4.80 4.04 -0.16
C GLN A 53 3.91 3.24 -1.11
N ALA A 54 2.75 3.76 -1.52
CA ALA A 54 1.86 3.08 -2.45
C ALA A 54 2.54 2.78 -3.80
N ARG A 55 3.39 3.70 -4.29
CA ARG A 55 4.17 3.49 -5.52
C ARG A 55 5.21 2.37 -5.34
N GLN A 56 5.87 2.32 -4.20
CA GLN A 56 6.85 1.26 -3.90
C GLN A 56 6.17 -0.10 -3.79
N VAL A 57 5.08 -0.19 -3.01
CA VAL A 57 4.26 -1.40 -2.88
C VAL A 57 3.80 -1.89 -4.25
N LYS A 58 3.31 -0.98 -5.10
CA LYS A 58 2.93 -1.31 -6.48
C LYS A 58 4.07 -1.95 -7.26
N SER A 59 5.26 -1.38 -7.20
CA SER A 59 6.42 -1.88 -7.94
C SER A 59 6.81 -3.28 -7.49
N LEU A 60 6.84 -3.51 -6.18
CA LEU A 60 7.16 -4.81 -5.58
C LEU A 60 6.10 -5.87 -5.91
N ALA A 61 4.82 -5.50 -5.78
CA ALA A 61 3.71 -6.38 -6.12
C ALA A 61 3.74 -6.79 -7.60
N GLN A 62 4.05 -5.85 -8.50
CA GLN A 62 4.20 -6.13 -9.93
C GLN A 62 5.37 -7.06 -10.23
N GLN A 63 6.50 -6.91 -9.52
CA GLN A 63 7.64 -7.80 -9.66
C GLN A 63 7.28 -9.23 -9.22
N LYS A 64 6.72 -9.41 -8.02
CA LYS A 64 6.32 -10.74 -7.52
C LYS A 64 5.29 -11.42 -8.43
N LEU A 65 4.29 -10.67 -8.92
CA LEU A 65 3.35 -11.19 -9.91
C LEU A 65 4.01 -11.56 -11.23
N HIS A 66 4.97 -10.76 -11.71
CA HIS A 66 5.72 -11.08 -12.91
C HIS A 66 6.51 -12.38 -12.75
N ASP A 67 7.20 -12.53 -11.62
CA ASP A 67 7.97 -13.72 -11.32
C ASP A 67 7.03 -14.95 -11.25
N ARG A 68 5.91 -14.84 -10.54
CA ARG A 68 4.92 -15.91 -10.40
C ARG A 68 4.26 -16.35 -11.71
N VAL A 69 4.05 -15.42 -12.64
CA VAL A 69 3.49 -15.73 -13.96
C VAL A 69 4.50 -16.44 -14.84
N ASN A 70 5.78 -16.08 -14.77
CA ASN A 70 6.78 -16.56 -15.73
C ASN A 70 7.61 -17.74 -15.23
N PHE A 71 7.59 -18.02 -13.93
CA PHE A 71 8.36 -19.08 -13.30
C PHE A 71 7.47 -19.91 -12.37
N VAL A 72 7.79 -21.21 -12.25
CA VAL A 72 7.23 -22.06 -11.21
C VAL A 72 7.88 -21.67 -9.89
N ILE A 73 7.09 -21.05 -9.00
CA ILE A 73 7.53 -20.58 -7.68
C ILE A 73 6.83 -21.45 -6.63
N GLU A 74 7.57 -21.89 -5.61
CA GLU A 74 7.05 -22.75 -4.54
C GLU A 74 6.26 -21.97 -3.48
N GLU A 75 6.53 -20.66 -3.35
CA GLU A 75 5.94 -19.78 -2.35
C GLU A 75 4.92 -18.83 -2.98
N ASP A 76 3.66 -18.95 -2.56
CA ASP A 76 2.58 -18.02 -2.90
C ASP A 76 2.32 -16.99 -1.79
N GLU A 77 3.08 -17.03 -0.70
CA GLU A 77 3.01 -16.06 0.39
C GLU A 77 4.39 -15.79 1.01
N GLY A 78 4.57 -14.63 1.61
CA GLY A 78 5.83 -14.31 2.29
C GLY A 78 5.95 -12.87 2.76
N THR A 79 7.20 -12.44 2.92
CA THR A 79 7.56 -11.06 3.27
C THR A 79 8.47 -10.45 2.20
N PHE A 80 8.68 -9.15 2.27
CA PHE A 80 9.63 -8.42 1.41
C PHE A 80 10.99 -8.23 2.11
N GLU A 81 11.51 -9.28 2.76
CA GLU A 81 12.78 -9.24 3.50
C GLU A 81 13.96 -8.87 2.59
N ASP A 82 14.03 -9.45 1.39
CA ASP A 82 15.09 -9.18 0.41
C ASP A 82 15.12 -7.70 -0.04
N GLU A 83 13.95 -7.04 -0.02
CA GLU A 83 13.79 -5.63 -0.37
C GLU A 83 13.85 -4.69 0.84
N GLY A 84 14.13 -5.23 2.04
CA GLY A 84 14.31 -4.50 3.29
C GLY A 84 13.01 -4.13 4.00
N HIS A 85 11.90 -4.78 3.67
CA HIS A 85 10.57 -4.57 4.27
C HIS A 85 10.05 -5.84 4.93
N ASN A 86 10.73 -6.28 5.99
CA ASN A 86 10.41 -7.53 6.71
C ASN A 86 9.00 -7.52 7.33
N ASP A 87 8.48 -6.34 7.64
CA ASP A 87 7.15 -6.19 8.22
C ASP A 87 6.03 -6.18 7.17
N TRP A 88 6.37 -6.11 5.88
CA TRP A 88 5.39 -6.12 4.80
C TRP A 88 5.17 -7.55 4.34
N THR A 89 3.93 -7.99 4.32
CA THR A 89 3.55 -9.34 3.89
C THR A 89 2.92 -9.28 2.51
N TRP A 90 3.05 -10.36 1.76
CA TRP A 90 2.38 -10.54 0.49
C TRP A 90 1.77 -11.94 0.40
N LEU A 91 0.66 -12.03 -0.34
CA LEU A 91 -0.06 -13.26 -0.63
C LEU A 91 -0.55 -13.19 -2.07
N ILE A 92 -0.22 -14.20 -2.87
CA ILE A 92 -0.74 -14.39 -4.23
C ILE A 92 -1.84 -15.44 -4.16
N GLU A 93 -3.02 -15.09 -4.65
CA GLU A 93 -4.14 -16.02 -4.72
C GLU A 93 -3.95 -16.99 -5.91
N PRO A 94 -4.38 -18.26 -5.77
CA PRO A 94 -4.36 -19.21 -6.89
C PRO A 94 -5.07 -18.64 -8.13
N PRO A 95 -4.48 -18.79 -9.33
CA PRO A 95 -4.98 -18.14 -10.52
C PRO A 95 -6.39 -18.60 -10.86
N GLN A 96 -7.26 -17.64 -11.17
CA GLN A 96 -8.65 -17.94 -11.53
C GLN A 96 -8.81 -17.95 -13.05
N PRO A 97 -9.34 -19.02 -13.66
CA PRO A 97 -9.62 -19.04 -15.08
C PRO A 97 -10.80 -18.11 -15.38
N ARG A 98 -10.58 -17.16 -16.29
CA ARG A 98 -11.60 -16.28 -16.87
C ARG A 98 -11.75 -16.63 -18.34
N SER A 99 -12.94 -17.08 -18.73
CA SER A 99 -13.25 -17.31 -20.14
C SER A 99 -13.95 -16.10 -20.74
N GLN A 100 -13.48 -15.66 -21.91
CA GLN A 100 -14.20 -14.73 -22.77
C GLN A 100 -14.34 -15.38 -24.15
N GLY A 101 -15.49 -16.01 -24.40
CA GLY A 101 -15.71 -16.80 -25.61
C GLY A 101 -14.85 -18.07 -25.60
N GLU A 102 -14.07 -18.27 -26.67
CA GLU A 102 -13.18 -19.44 -26.82
C GLU A 102 -11.81 -19.26 -26.17
N GLN A 103 -11.47 -18.05 -25.70
CA GLN A 103 -10.18 -17.77 -25.08
C GLN A 103 -10.26 -17.88 -23.56
N VAL A 104 -9.28 -18.57 -22.99
CA VAL A 104 -9.07 -18.68 -21.53
C VAL A 104 -7.92 -17.76 -21.15
N VAL A 105 -8.17 -16.90 -20.17
CA VAL A 105 -7.20 -15.99 -19.57
C VAL A 105 -7.12 -16.31 -18.09
N LEU A 106 -5.95 -16.21 -17.50
CA LEU A 106 -5.71 -16.42 -16.08
C LEU A 106 -5.68 -15.08 -15.35
N GLU A 107 -6.44 -14.99 -14.27
CA GLU A 107 -6.45 -13.85 -13.36
C GLU A 107 -5.58 -14.16 -12.14
N TYR A 108 -4.51 -13.40 -11.98
CA TYR A 108 -3.64 -13.46 -10.80
C TYR A 108 -3.88 -12.23 -9.93
N THR A 109 -4.01 -12.44 -8.63
CA THR A 109 -4.23 -11.38 -7.65
C THR A 109 -3.19 -11.48 -6.55
N ILE A 110 -2.50 -10.37 -6.27
CA ILE A 110 -1.61 -10.24 -5.11
C ILE A 110 -2.21 -9.24 -4.13
N THR A 111 -2.18 -9.62 -2.86
CA THR A 111 -2.49 -8.76 -1.73
C THR A 111 -1.20 -8.47 -0.98
N VAL A 112 -0.94 -7.19 -0.73
CA VAL A 112 0.21 -6.72 0.06
C VAL A 112 -0.30 -5.99 1.30
N GLU A 113 0.09 -6.45 2.47
CA GLU A 113 -0.25 -5.79 3.73
C GLU A 113 0.94 -5.00 4.26
N VAL A 114 0.69 -3.73 4.57
CA VAL A 114 1.70 -2.81 5.06
C VAL A 114 1.28 -2.30 6.44
N PRO A 115 2.03 -2.67 7.50
CA PRO A 115 1.72 -2.22 8.85
C PRO A 115 2.00 -0.73 9.01
N ILE A 116 1.41 -0.13 10.04
CA ILE A 116 1.62 1.28 10.33
C ILE A 116 3.01 1.49 10.92
N GLN A 117 3.86 2.18 10.17
CA GLN A 117 5.08 2.76 10.74
C GLN A 117 4.75 4.11 11.38
N ILE A 118 4.57 4.13 12.70
CA ILE A 118 4.47 5.38 13.47
C ILE A 118 5.89 5.89 13.73
N GLU A 119 6.55 6.43 12.71
CA GLU A 119 7.74 7.24 12.94
C GLU A 119 7.31 8.66 13.34
N GLY A 120 7.37 8.95 14.65
CA GLY A 120 7.58 10.31 15.14
C GLY A 120 6.43 11.04 15.83
N THR A 121 5.67 10.40 16.72
CA THR A 121 4.91 11.15 17.75
C THR A 121 5.42 10.80 19.15
N ALA A 122 6.53 11.46 19.50
CA ALA A 122 6.79 11.77 20.89
C ALA A 122 5.65 12.66 21.40
N ASN A 123 4.98 12.20 22.46
CA ASN A 123 4.20 12.97 23.43
C ASN A 123 3.67 14.34 22.95
N ASP A 124 2.47 14.36 22.37
CA ASP A 124 1.55 15.46 22.71
C ASP A 124 0.11 14.95 22.71
N GLY A 125 -0.60 15.30 23.76
CA GLY A 125 -1.87 14.69 24.14
C GLY A 125 -3.03 15.10 23.24
N GLY A 126 -3.93 14.15 22.99
CA GLY A 126 -5.31 14.40 22.54
C GLY A 126 -5.65 13.76 21.21
N GLY A 127 -6.34 12.62 21.25
CA GLY A 127 -6.95 12.00 20.06
C GLY A 127 -6.88 10.47 20.05
N SER A 128 -7.36 9.81 21.10
CA SER A 128 -7.63 8.38 21.06
C SER A 128 -8.89 8.12 20.23
N ASP A 129 -8.78 8.04 18.90
CA ASP A 129 -9.83 7.45 18.03
C ASP A 129 -9.38 7.34 16.55
N GLN A 130 -8.18 6.82 16.31
CA GLN A 130 -7.80 6.22 15.02
C GLN A 130 -6.48 5.46 15.18
N LEU A 131 -6.49 4.34 15.91
CA LEU A 131 -5.51 3.29 15.61
C LEU A 131 -5.86 2.84 14.18
N GLY A 132 -5.10 3.36 13.21
CA GLY A 132 -5.32 3.02 11.82
C GLY A 132 -5.24 1.51 11.64
N ASN A 133 -6.12 0.96 10.83
CA ASN A 133 -5.85 -0.34 10.24
C ASN A 133 -4.62 -0.17 9.32
N GLY A 134 -3.74 -1.16 9.23
CA GLY A 134 -2.67 -1.19 8.23
C GLY A 134 -3.22 -0.93 6.81
N SER A 135 -2.33 -0.61 5.87
CA SER A 135 -2.75 -0.43 4.48
C SER A 135 -2.67 -1.76 3.75
N SER A 136 -3.78 -2.24 3.22
CA SER A 136 -3.81 -3.40 2.32
C SER A 136 -3.93 -2.91 0.87
N TYR A 137 -3.09 -3.43 0.00
CA TYR A 137 -3.06 -3.11 -1.43
C TYR A 137 -3.32 -4.38 -2.22
N GLN A 138 -4.26 -4.32 -3.15
CA GLN A 138 -4.57 -5.44 -4.04
C GLN A 138 -4.22 -5.06 -5.48
N TYR A 139 -3.52 -5.95 -6.18
CA TYR A 139 -3.19 -5.81 -7.59
C TYR A 139 -3.58 -7.06 -8.34
N THR A 140 -4.23 -6.87 -9.48
CA THR A 140 -4.67 -7.97 -10.34
C THR A 140 -4.09 -7.79 -11.73
N ILE A 141 -3.60 -8.90 -12.31
CA ILE A 141 -3.15 -8.96 -13.70
C ILE A 141 -3.83 -10.11 -14.42
N TRP A 142 -4.01 -9.94 -15.72
CA TRP A 142 -4.58 -10.95 -16.60
C TRP A 142 -3.53 -11.35 -17.63
N THR A 143 -3.29 -12.65 -17.75
CA THR A 143 -2.32 -13.22 -18.68
C THR A 143 -2.86 -14.46 -19.35
N PHE A 144 -2.39 -14.74 -20.57
CA PHE A 144 -2.64 -16.03 -21.18
C PHE A 144 -1.84 -17.12 -20.46
N PRO A 145 -2.36 -18.37 -20.40
CA PRO A 145 -1.57 -19.51 -20.00
C PRO A 145 -0.25 -19.60 -20.78
N ASN A 146 0.85 -19.84 -20.08
CA ASN A 146 2.18 -20.03 -20.64
C ASN A 146 2.76 -21.38 -20.20
N GLU A 147 3.98 -21.68 -20.63
CA GLU A 147 4.68 -22.93 -20.32
C GLU A 147 4.73 -23.22 -18.81
N ALA A 148 5.15 -22.25 -17.99
CA ALA A 148 5.21 -22.39 -16.54
C ALA A 148 3.86 -22.77 -15.91
N TRP A 149 2.75 -22.21 -16.39
CA TRP A 149 1.43 -22.60 -15.91
C TRP A 149 1.10 -24.05 -16.25
N TYR A 150 1.39 -24.51 -17.47
CA TYR A 150 1.14 -25.91 -17.86
C TYR A 150 2.00 -26.89 -17.06
N GLU A 151 3.28 -26.57 -16.82
CA GLU A 151 4.18 -27.36 -15.97
C GLU A 151 3.65 -27.46 -14.54
N GLU A 152 3.17 -26.34 -13.98
CA GLU A 152 2.56 -26.32 -12.66
C GLU A 152 1.31 -27.20 -12.60
N GLN A 153 0.45 -27.16 -13.63
CA GLN A 153 -0.75 -28.00 -13.67
C GLN A 153 -0.41 -29.51 -13.72
N GLU A 154 0.62 -29.89 -14.48
CA GLU A 154 1.10 -31.27 -14.53
C GLU A 154 1.69 -31.69 -13.17
N TYR A 155 2.52 -30.83 -12.56
CA TYR A 155 3.06 -31.07 -11.22
C TYR A 155 1.96 -31.23 -10.16
N LEU A 156 0.95 -30.37 -10.16
CA LEU A 156 -0.17 -30.46 -9.23
C LEU A 156 -0.90 -31.81 -9.38
N PHE A 157 -1.21 -32.18 -10.62
CA PHE A 157 -1.90 -33.42 -10.92
C PHE A 157 -1.09 -34.67 -10.53
N ASP A 158 0.19 -34.71 -10.87
CA ASP A 158 1.09 -35.83 -10.56
C ASP A 158 1.30 -36.03 -9.06
N ASN A 159 1.20 -34.95 -8.27
CA ASN A 159 1.28 -34.99 -6.81
C ASN A 159 -0.08 -35.23 -6.12
N GLY A 160 -1.15 -35.51 -6.87
CA GLY A 160 -2.46 -35.78 -6.29
C GLY A 160 -3.22 -34.53 -5.83
N MET A 161 -2.80 -33.34 -6.25
CA MET A 161 -3.45 -32.06 -5.94
C MET A 161 -4.42 -31.67 -7.05
N GLU A 162 -5.40 -30.82 -6.71
CA GLU A 162 -6.36 -30.30 -7.69
C GLU A 162 -5.66 -29.42 -8.73
N SER A 163 -5.83 -29.76 -10.01
CA SER A 163 -5.37 -28.97 -11.14
C SER A 163 -6.55 -28.28 -11.82
N LEU A 164 -6.37 -27.02 -12.20
CA LEU A 164 -7.34 -26.27 -13.01
C LEU A 164 -7.53 -26.87 -14.42
N LEU A 165 -6.50 -27.55 -14.95
CA LEU A 165 -6.52 -28.13 -16.28
C LEU A 165 -7.01 -29.59 -16.28
N TYR A 166 -6.55 -30.39 -15.31
CA TYR A 166 -6.81 -31.84 -15.28
C TYR A 166 -7.87 -32.26 -14.26
N GLY A 167 -8.30 -31.35 -13.39
CA GLY A 167 -9.21 -31.64 -12.27
C GLY A 167 -8.51 -32.37 -11.13
N ASP A 168 -9.30 -32.96 -10.23
CA ASP A 168 -8.80 -33.77 -9.13
C ASP A 168 -8.37 -35.17 -9.64
N PRO A 169 -7.10 -35.58 -9.44
CA PRO A 169 -6.57 -36.88 -9.88
C PRO A 169 -7.31 -38.09 -9.30
N SER A 170 -7.93 -37.95 -8.12
CA SER A 170 -8.63 -39.03 -7.44
C SER A 170 -9.85 -39.53 -8.23
N TYR A 171 -10.54 -38.64 -8.97
CA TYR A 171 -11.67 -39.01 -9.81
C TYR A 171 -11.26 -39.86 -11.03
N ASN A 172 -10.01 -39.80 -11.46
CA ASN A 172 -9.50 -40.61 -12.57
C ASN A 172 -9.10 -42.03 -12.14
N ASN A 173 -8.89 -42.25 -10.84
CA ASN A 173 -8.63 -43.58 -10.25
C ASN A 173 -9.88 -44.27 -9.72
N GLU A 174 -11.02 -43.59 -9.64
CA GLU A 174 -12.33 -44.23 -9.45
C GLU A 174 -12.78 -44.89 -10.76
N GLY A 175 -12.12 -46.00 -11.09
CA GLY A 175 -12.52 -46.87 -12.17
C GLY A 175 -13.99 -47.25 -12.05
N LEU A 176 -14.78 -46.79 -13.01
CA LEU A 176 -15.87 -47.45 -13.72
C LEU A 176 -16.44 -48.70 -13.00
N PRO A 177 -17.76 -48.80 -12.75
CA PRO A 177 -18.34 -50.02 -12.21
C PRO A 177 -17.89 -51.19 -13.10
N ALA A 178 -17.18 -52.15 -12.49
CA ALA A 178 -16.68 -53.34 -13.17
C ALA A 178 -17.81 -53.87 -14.06
N ALA A 179 -17.60 -53.79 -15.38
CA ALA A 179 -18.56 -54.30 -16.33
C ALA A 179 -18.86 -55.74 -15.92
N ASN A 180 -20.11 -55.98 -15.52
CA ASN A 180 -20.63 -57.31 -15.24
C ASN A 180 -20.45 -58.11 -16.53
N THR A 181 -19.31 -58.78 -16.67
CA THR A 181 -19.11 -59.81 -17.67
C THR A 181 -20.00 -60.96 -17.25
N GLY A 182 -21.24 -60.90 -17.73
CA GLY A 182 -22.18 -62.00 -17.69
C GLY A 182 -21.58 -63.19 -18.41
N ALA A 183 -20.81 -63.99 -17.69
CA ALA A 183 -20.48 -65.34 -18.06
C ALA A 183 -21.59 -66.22 -17.50
N GLY A 184 -22.71 -66.25 -18.22
CA GLY A 184 -23.67 -67.33 -18.07
C GLY A 184 -23.01 -68.63 -18.53
N ARG A 185 -22.96 -69.61 -17.64
CA ARG A 185 -23.13 -71.04 -17.92
C ARG A 185 -23.73 -71.72 -16.70
#